data_AF-A0AAV5ZL68-F1
#
_entry.id   AF-A0AAV5ZL68-F1
#
_cell.length_a   1.000
_cell.length_b   1.000
_cell.length_c   1.000
_cell.angle_alpha   90.00
_cell.angle_beta   90.00
_cell.angle_gamma   90.00
#
_symmetry.space_group_name_H-M   'P 1'
#
loop_
_entity.id
_entity.type
_entity.pdbx_description
1 polymer ?
#
loop_
_entity_poly.entity_id
_entity_poly.type
_entity_poly.pdbx_seq_one_letter_code
_entity_poly.pdbx_strand_id
1 'polypeptide(L)'
;MTDKIHRYPCPGCGAELVFEPREGALACPHCGRREEIPASAEQVKARAWEDYLRTRPEQLGRLADGALEIQCAGCGAAVIFTPPTVALRCAFCGADVVAQPRTADPVLAPGAVLPFHVSREQATAAVKQWLASRWLAPSALARMARNDALGGVYLPFWSYDAYTVSHYTGQRGEHYWEEERFTDRDGQVRTRQVQRTQWFPAAGSVTRWFESVLVAGTRALDATRLTALEPWDLAQLKPYEPAYLAGFGAQRAQVEVPEAFEQAKARMAETIAGDVRRAIGGDVQQIDHVTTAYSAITFTHVLLPVWVSAYRFEGKVYQLLVNARTGEVQGERPWSVVKLGLVVLLVVALVLLIAVLV
;
A
#
# COMPACT_ATOMS: atom_id res chain seq x y z
N MET A 1 36.05 18.76 -3.44
CA MET A 1 34.84 19.59 -3.46
C MET A 1 33.89 19.04 -2.41
N THR A 2 33.72 19.73 -1.29
CA THR A 2 32.82 19.33 -0.21
C THR A 2 31.38 19.39 -0.72
N ASP A 3 30.79 18.21 -0.87
CA ASP A 3 29.37 17.99 -1.18
C ASP A 3 28.55 18.72 -0.12
N LYS A 4 27.93 19.85 -0.49
CA LYS A 4 27.11 20.63 0.45
C LYS A 4 25.83 19.84 0.68
N ILE A 5 25.73 19.19 1.84
CA ILE A 5 24.49 18.56 2.32
C ILE A 5 23.42 19.64 2.30
N HIS A 6 22.32 19.43 1.56
CA HIS A 6 21.16 20.33 1.62
C HIS A 6 20.54 20.20 3.00
N ARG A 7 20.95 21.12 3.87
CA ARG A 7 20.43 21.30 5.21
C ARG A 7 19.43 22.44 5.22
N TYR A 8 18.45 22.34 6.09
CA TYR A 8 17.46 23.38 6.37
C TYR A 8 17.77 24.01 7.73
N PRO A 9 18.86 24.79 7.88
CA PRO A 9 19.20 25.39 9.16
C PRO A 9 18.19 26.48 9.53
N CYS A 10 17.68 26.43 10.74
CA CYS A 10 16.76 27.42 11.28
C CYS A 10 17.46 28.79 11.38
N PRO A 11 16.96 29.86 10.74
CA PRO A 11 17.55 31.20 10.82
C PRO A 11 17.56 31.79 12.24
N GLY A 12 16.69 31.29 13.12
CA GLY A 12 16.57 31.79 14.50
C GLY A 12 17.60 31.21 15.48
N CYS A 13 18.01 29.94 15.31
CA CYS A 13 18.89 29.28 16.29
C CYS A 13 19.91 28.31 15.69
N GLY A 14 19.94 28.14 14.37
CA GLY A 14 20.88 27.26 13.66
C GLY A 14 20.57 25.75 13.76
N ALA A 15 19.54 25.34 14.49
CA ALA A 15 19.10 23.94 14.54
C ALA A 15 18.46 23.51 13.21
N GLU A 16 18.50 22.22 12.89
CA GLU A 16 17.89 21.71 11.66
C GLU A 16 16.36 21.80 11.71
N LEU A 17 15.73 22.36 10.68
CA LEU A 17 14.29 22.33 10.48
C LEU A 17 13.87 20.92 10.02
N VAL A 18 12.70 20.48 10.48
CA VAL A 18 12.08 19.21 10.08
C VAL A 18 10.70 19.48 9.51
N PHE A 19 10.24 18.65 8.59
CA PHE A 19 8.88 18.74 8.07
C PHE A 19 7.88 18.37 9.17
N GLU A 20 6.93 19.27 9.44
CA GLU A 20 5.84 19.08 10.38
C GLU A 20 4.57 18.68 9.60
N PRO A 21 4.02 17.47 9.84
CA PRO A 21 2.88 16.95 9.09
C PRO A 21 1.56 17.73 9.21
N ARG A 22 1.20 18.21 10.40
CA ARG A 22 -0.10 18.85 10.66
C ARG A 22 -0.24 20.18 9.93
N GLU A 23 0.86 20.90 9.81
CA GLU A 23 0.87 22.24 9.21
C GLU A 23 1.41 22.24 7.79
N GLY A 24 2.08 21.16 7.36
CA GLY A 24 2.62 21.06 6.01
C GLY A 24 3.80 22.01 5.77
N ALA A 25 4.56 22.33 6.81
CA ALA A 25 5.62 23.33 6.80
C ALA A 25 6.90 22.79 7.47
N LEU A 26 8.02 23.46 7.26
CA LEU A 26 9.24 23.21 8.01
C LEU A 26 9.14 23.86 9.39
N ALA A 27 9.43 23.12 10.46
CA ALA A 27 9.41 23.60 11.83
C ALA A 27 10.71 23.29 12.56
N CYS A 28 11.18 24.25 13.36
CA CYS A 28 12.34 24.07 14.22
C CYS A 28 11.93 23.38 15.53
N PRO A 29 12.43 22.18 15.83
CA PRO A 29 12.11 21.48 17.07
C PRO A 29 12.71 22.17 18.31
N HIS A 30 13.68 23.08 18.13
CA HIS A 30 14.37 23.76 19.22
C HIS A 30 13.72 25.09 19.61
N CYS A 31 13.46 25.99 18.66
CA CYS A 31 12.92 27.33 18.94
C CYS A 31 11.48 27.56 18.44
N GLY A 32 10.88 26.58 17.76
CA GLY A 32 9.49 26.66 17.28
C GLY A 32 9.28 27.55 16.05
N ARG A 33 10.34 28.13 15.47
CA ARG A 33 10.26 28.86 14.18
C ARG A 33 9.72 27.96 13.07
N ARG A 34 8.95 28.55 12.15
CA ARG A 34 8.32 27.86 11.04
C ARG A 34 8.66 28.55 9.72
N GLU A 35 8.77 27.76 8.67
CA GLU A 35 9.00 28.20 7.30
C GLU A 35 8.12 27.39 6.35
N GLU A 36 7.41 28.08 5.46
CA GLU A 36 6.61 27.43 4.42
C GLU A 36 7.55 26.79 3.38
N ILE A 37 7.18 25.62 2.88
CA ILE A 37 7.85 25.05 1.72
C ILE A 37 7.34 25.82 0.50
N PRO A 38 8.23 26.47 -0.28
CA PRO A 38 7.82 27.20 -1.46
C PRO A 38 7.01 26.31 -2.39
N ALA A 39 5.87 26.82 -2.86
CA ALA A 39 5.12 26.12 -3.89
C ALA A 39 6.01 26.04 -5.15
N SER A 40 6.38 24.82 -5.55
CA SER A 40 7.05 24.64 -6.82
C SER A 40 6.11 25.06 -7.95
N ALA A 41 6.64 25.85 -8.89
CA ALA A 41 5.93 26.19 -10.13
C ALA A 41 5.87 25.00 -11.10
N GLU A 42 6.60 23.92 -10.80
CA GLU A 42 6.54 22.69 -11.58
C GLU A 42 5.21 21.98 -11.39
N GLN A 43 4.77 21.26 -12.42
CA GLN A 43 3.60 20.41 -12.34
C GLN A 43 4.07 18.95 -12.22
N VAL A 44 3.31 18.14 -11.49
CA VAL A 44 3.49 16.69 -11.49
C VAL A 44 3.25 16.20 -12.93
N LYS A 45 4.30 15.76 -13.60
CA LYS A 45 4.24 15.26 -14.98
C LYS A 45 4.46 13.76 -14.99
N ALA A 46 3.50 13.03 -15.53
CA ALA A 46 3.68 11.64 -15.88
C ALA A 46 4.69 11.54 -17.04
N ARG A 47 5.55 10.51 -16.98
CA ARG A 47 6.55 10.21 -18.01
C ARG A 47 5.95 9.25 -19.01
N ALA A 48 6.23 9.44 -20.30
CA ALA A 48 5.81 8.47 -21.30
C ALA A 48 6.60 7.16 -21.12
N TRP A 49 6.00 6.02 -21.44
CA TRP A 49 6.68 4.73 -21.35
C TRP A 49 8.00 4.69 -22.15
N GLU A 50 8.04 5.35 -23.31
CA GLU A 50 9.24 5.42 -24.15
C GLU A 50 10.39 6.20 -23.49
N ASP A 51 10.10 7.10 -22.55
CA ASP A 51 11.12 7.81 -21.77
C ASP A 51 11.83 6.88 -20.79
N TYR A 52 11.15 5.86 -20.26
CA TYR A 52 11.79 4.82 -19.45
C TYR A 52 12.82 4.06 -20.30
N LEU A 53 12.46 3.65 -21.51
CA LEU A 53 13.36 2.92 -22.42
C LEU A 53 14.60 3.74 -22.81
N ARG A 54 14.47 5.07 -22.79
CA ARG A 54 15.56 6.01 -23.05
C ARG A 54 16.28 6.49 -21.79
N THR A 55 15.92 5.98 -20.60
CA THR A 55 16.51 6.46 -19.34
C THR A 55 17.99 6.16 -19.32
N ARG A 56 18.80 7.21 -19.14
CA ARG A 56 20.26 7.10 -19.07
C ARG A 56 20.76 7.41 -17.65
N PRO A 57 21.94 6.92 -17.25
CA PRO A 57 22.50 7.19 -15.92
C PRO A 57 22.56 8.68 -15.55
N GLU A 58 22.79 9.56 -16.51
CA GLU A 58 22.81 11.02 -16.34
C GLU A 58 21.45 11.65 -15.99
N GLN A 59 20.34 10.92 -16.16
CA GLN A 59 18.99 11.34 -15.79
C GLN A 59 18.58 10.84 -14.39
N LEU A 60 19.45 10.07 -13.74
CA LEU A 60 19.28 9.68 -12.34
C LEU A 60 19.76 10.81 -11.44
N GLY A 61 18.96 11.14 -10.44
CA GLY A 61 19.24 12.18 -9.46
C GLY A 61 19.37 11.62 -8.06
N ARG A 62 20.03 12.36 -7.17
CA ARG A 62 19.92 12.09 -5.74
C ARG A 62 18.59 12.66 -5.23
N LEU A 63 17.99 11.99 -4.25
CA LEU A 63 16.76 12.50 -3.62
C LEU A 63 17.02 13.82 -2.87
N ALA A 64 18.17 13.94 -2.21
CA ALA A 64 18.62 15.16 -1.58
C ALA A 64 20.16 15.22 -1.62
N ASP A 65 20.72 16.43 -1.65
CA ASP A 65 22.17 16.59 -1.59
C ASP A 65 22.71 16.17 -0.23
N GLY A 66 23.79 15.39 -0.23
CA GLY A 66 24.34 14.81 0.98
C GLY A 66 23.46 13.71 1.61
N ALA A 67 22.46 13.21 0.88
CA ALA A 67 21.69 12.07 1.32
C ALA A 67 22.58 10.84 1.49
N LEU A 68 22.37 10.15 2.61
CA LEU A 68 23.01 8.88 2.90
C LEU A 68 21.98 7.76 2.70
N GLU A 69 22.47 6.58 2.38
CA GLU A 69 21.68 5.38 2.26
C GLU A 69 22.20 4.33 3.23
N ILE A 70 21.26 3.60 3.83
CA ILE A 70 21.55 2.40 4.59
C ILE A 70 20.69 1.24 4.13
N GLN A 71 21.33 0.09 3.93
CA GLN A 71 20.65 -1.16 3.62
C GLN A 71 20.55 -2.04 4.86
N CYS A 72 19.35 -2.47 5.20
CA CYS A 72 19.12 -3.37 6.32
C CYS A 72 19.52 -4.80 5.95
N ALA A 73 20.44 -5.41 6.70
CA ALA A 73 20.84 -6.80 6.51
C ALA A 73 19.73 -7.82 6.81
N GLY A 74 18.74 -7.44 7.64
CA GLY A 74 17.66 -8.35 8.06
C GLY A 74 16.51 -8.50 7.05
N CYS A 75 16.11 -7.40 6.40
CA CYS A 75 14.97 -7.40 5.44
C CYS A 75 15.33 -6.86 4.05
N GLY A 76 16.56 -6.41 3.83
CA GLY A 76 17.02 -5.88 2.54
C GLY A 76 16.52 -4.46 2.21
N ALA A 77 15.68 -3.85 3.06
CA ALA A 77 15.19 -2.49 2.84
C ALA A 77 16.35 -1.49 2.76
N ALA A 78 16.40 -0.70 1.68
CA ALA A 78 17.34 0.39 1.50
C ALA A 78 16.62 1.72 1.77
N VAL A 79 17.10 2.48 2.75
CA VAL A 79 16.51 3.75 3.18
C VAL A 79 17.50 4.87 2.97
N ILE A 80 17.06 5.88 2.23
CA ILE A 80 17.76 7.13 1.97
C ILE A 80 17.28 8.17 2.99
N PHE A 81 18.19 8.93 3.58
CA PHE A 81 17.88 9.96 4.58
C PHE A 81 18.95 11.05 4.60
N THR A 82 18.61 12.20 5.19
CA THR A 82 19.56 13.30 5.42
C THR A 82 19.89 13.39 6.92
N PRO A 83 21.18 13.49 7.31
CA PRO A 83 21.58 13.72 8.70
C PRO A 83 20.91 14.97 9.31
N PRO A 84 20.67 15.02 10.64
CA PRO A 84 21.18 14.12 11.67
C PRO A 84 20.31 12.87 11.89
N THR A 85 19.24 12.68 11.12
CA THR A 85 18.31 11.56 11.28
C THR A 85 19.02 10.24 11.01
N VAL A 86 19.42 9.48 12.04
CA VAL A 86 19.94 8.13 11.88
C VAL A 86 19.05 7.17 12.64
N ALA A 87 18.46 6.20 11.92
CA ALA A 87 17.67 5.16 12.54
C ALA A 87 18.61 4.14 13.21
N LEU A 88 18.56 4.02 14.54
CA LEU A 88 19.28 2.98 15.29
C LEU A 88 18.69 1.58 15.03
N ARG A 89 17.41 1.51 14.63
CA ARG A 89 16.66 0.29 14.33
C ARG A 89 15.90 0.43 13.02
N CYS A 90 15.85 -0.64 12.24
CA CYS A 90 15.14 -0.68 10.97
C CYS A 90 13.63 -0.64 11.21
N ALA A 91 12.94 0.36 10.65
CA ALA A 91 11.49 0.51 10.79
C ALA A 91 10.70 -0.69 10.22
N PHE A 92 11.26 -1.39 9.22
CA PHE A 92 10.59 -2.48 8.50
C PHE A 92 10.63 -3.83 9.21
N CYS A 93 11.69 -4.12 9.99
CA CYS A 93 11.85 -5.44 10.62
C CYS A 93 12.36 -5.41 12.08
N GLY A 94 12.62 -4.21 12.62
CA GLY A 94 13.05 -4.01 14.01
C GLY A 94 14.49 -4.46 14.29
N ALA A 95 15.27 -4.84 13.27
CA ALA A 95 16.68 -5.20 13.43
C ALA A 95 17.53 -3.95 13.72
N ASP A 96 18.57 -4.10 14.55
CA ASP A 96 19.51 -3.02 14.81
C ASP A 96 20.30 -2.69 13.55
N VAL A 97 20.47 -1.39 13.31
CA VAL A 97 21.17 -0.88 12.16
C VAL A 97 22.65 -0.75 12.52
N VAL A 98 23.41 -1.79 12.18
CA VAL A 98 24.85 -1.89 12.47
C VAL A 98 25.74 -1.42 11.31
N ALA A 99 25.16 -1.27 10.11
CA ALA A 99 25.86 -0.82 8.93
C ALA A 99 26.19 0.68 9.02
N GLN A 100 27.33 1.09 8.45
CA GLN A 100 27.63 2.50 8.27
C GLN A 100 26.86 3.02 7.05
N PRO A 101 26.16 4.17 7.16
CA PRO A 101 25.52 4.78 6.00
C PRO A 101 26.56 5.15 4.94
N ARG A 102 26.22 4.93 3.68
CA ARG A 102 27.04 5.32 2.51
C ARG A 102 26.38 6.49 1.80
N THR A 103 27.08 7.17 0.91
CA THR A 103 26.44 8.15 0.01
C THR A 103 25.36 7.45 -0.82
N ALA A 104 24.17 8.04 -0.90
CA ALA A 104 23.08 7.48 -1.68
C ALA A 104 23.43 7.50 -3.19
N ASP A 105 23.29 6.33 -3.83
CA ASP A 105 23.42 6.22 -5.28
C ASP A 105 22.26 6.93 -5.97
N PRO A 106 22.46 7.54 -7.16
CA PRO A 106 21.38 8.14 -7.92
C PRO A 106 20.22 7.14 -8.17
N VAL A 107 19.00 7.67 -8.14
CA VAL A 107 17.75 6.96 -8.39
C VAL A 107 16.93 7.71 -9.44
N LEU A 108 15.89 7.07 -9.98
CA LEU A 108 14.92 7.79 -10.77
C LEU A 108 14.19 8.79 -9.86
N ALA A 109 14.44 10.08 -10.07
CA ALA A 109 13.89 11.12 -9.20
C ALA A 109 12.34 11.03 -9.17
N PRO A 110 11.72 11.09 -7.97
CA PRO A 110 10.27 11.16 -7.84
C PRO A 110 9.73 12.35 -8.62
N GLY A 111 8.65 12.15 -9.36
CA GLY A 111 7.91 13.25 -9.98
C GLY A 111 6.96 13.92 -9.00
N ALA A 112 6.56 13.21 -7.94
CA ALA A 112 5.65 13.71 -6.94
C ALA A 112 5.88 13.10 -5.57
N VAL A 113 5.38 13.81 -4.56
CA VAL A 113 5.31 13.37 -3.17
C VAL A 113 3.95 13.74 -2.61
N LEU A 114 3.40 12.86 -1.78
CA LEU A 114 2.23 13.17 -0.98
C LEU A 114 2.73 13.53 0.42
N PRO A 115 2.67 14.80 0.87
CA PRO A 115 3.30 15.19 2.13
C PRO A 115 2.73 14.41 3.33
N PHE A 116 3.51 14.15 4.37
CA PHE A 116 2.93 13.64 5.63
C PHE A 116 1.83 14.61 6.13
N HIS A 117 0.73 14.07 6.68
CA HIS A 117 -0.34 14.86 7.29
C HIS A 117 -0.65 14.39 8.72
N VAL A 118 -0.67 13.08 8.92
CA VAL A 118 -0.84 12.44 10.23
C VAL A 118 0.49 12.52 10.98
N SER A 119 0.49 13.26 12.09
CA SER A 119 1.62 13.33 13.02
C SER A 119 1.92 11.99 13.68
N ARG A 120 3.12 11.85 14.24
CA ARG A 120 3.55 10.63 14.94
C ARG A 120 2.65 10.30 16.12
N GLU A 121 2.18 11.32 16.84
CA GLU A 121 1.29 11.17 17.99
C GLU A 121 -0.07 10.62 17.56
N GLN A 122 -0.62 11.14 16.46
CA GLN A 122 -1.88 10.66 15.89
C GLN A 122 -1.74 9.22 15.39
N ALA A 123 -0.66 8.89 14.68
CA ALA A 123 -0.39 7.52 14.22
C ALA A 123 -0.24 6.56 15.41
N THR A 124 0.47 6.97 16.46
CA THR A 124 0.62 6.19 17.70
C THR A 124 -0.73 5.95 18.38
N ALA A 125 -1.61 6.96 18.41
CA ALA A 125 -2.96 6.83 18.95
C ALA A 125 -3.81 5.85 18.12
N ALA A 126 -3.77 5.96 16.79
CA ALA A 126 -4.47 5.06 15.88
C ALA A 126 -4.02 3.60 16.06
N VAL A 127 -2.71 3.35 16.17
CA VAL A 127 -2.17 2.01 16.45
C VAL A 127 -2.65 1.47 17.80
N LYS A 128 -2.69 2.32 18.84
CA LYS A 128 -3.23 1.91 20.16
C LYS A 128 -4.69 1.50 20.07
N GLN A 129 -5.52 2.27 19.37
CA GLN A 129 -6.94 1.96 19.17
C GLN A 129 -7.11 0.68 18.34
N TRP A 130 -6.33 0.51 17.28
CA TRP A 130 -6.33 -0.68 16.45
C TRP A 130 -5.96 -1.93 17.25
N LEU A 131 -4.93 -1.87 18.09
CA LEU A 131 -4.54 -3.00 18.96
C LEU A 131 -5.64 -3.33 19.99
N ALA A 132 -6.30 -2.31 20.54
CA ALA A 132 -7.35 -2.49 21.54
C ALA A 132 -8.61 -3.18 20.97
N SER A 133 -8.95 -2.95 19.69
CA SER A 133 -10.12 -3.58 19.05
C SER A 133 -9.93 -5.08 18.77
N ARG A 134 -8.71 -5.60 18.88
CA ARG A 134 -8.36 -6.97 18.49
C ARG A 134 -8.31 -7.91 19.70
N TRP A 135 -9.47 -8.35 20.17
CA TRP A 135 -9.61 -9.20 21.37
C TRP A 135 -8.69 -10.44 21.40
N LEU A 136 -8.43 -11.08 20.25
CA LEU A 136 -7.57 -12.27 20.17
C LEU A 136 -6.06 -11.98 20.20
N ALA A 137 -5.64 -10.72 20.34
CA ALA A 137 -4.22 -10.37 20.53
C ALA A 137 -3.77 -10.67 21.98
N PRO A 138 -2.52 -11.13 22.19
CA PRO A 138 -1.91 -11.21 23.51
C PRO A 138 -1.85 -9.82 24.17
N SER A 139 -2.19 -9.72 25.46
CA SER A 139 -2.13 -8.43 26.20
C SER A 139 -0.70 -7.87 26.29
N ALA A 140 0.32 -8.74 26.30
CA ALA A 140 1.73 -8.35 26.26
C ALA A 140 2.10 -7.56 24.99
N LEU A 141 1.40 -7.81 23.88
CA LEU A 141 1.61 -7.14 22.59
C LEU A 141 1.34 -5.64 22.67
N ALA A 142 0.23 -5.26 23.33
CA ALA A 142 -0.16 -3.87 23.52
C ALA A 142 0.81 -3.09 24.40
N ARG A 143 1.73 -3.78 25.11
CA ARG A 143 2.80 -3.17 25.90
C ARG A 143 4.11 -3.06 25.10
N MET A 144 4.43 -4.05 24.26
CA MET A 144 5.62 -4.03 23.39
C MET A 144 5.49 -3.00 22.26
N ALA A 145 4.32 -2.92 21.62
CA ALA A 145 4.04 -1.94 20.58
C ALA A 145 4.09 -0.48 21.07
N ARG A 146 4.11 -0.24 22.40
CA ARG A 146 4.32 1.12 22.97
C ARG A 146 5.77 1.58 22.94
N ASN A 147 6.72 0.63 22.92
CA ASN A 147 8.14 0.93 23.04
C ASN A 147 8.85 0.97 21.67
N ASP A 148 8.30 0.29 20.66
CA ASP A 148 8.85 0.35 19.30
C ASP A 148 8.33 1.61 18.58
N ALA A 149 9.22 2.59 18.47
CA ALA A 149 9.04 3.85 17.78
C ALA A 149 8.55 3.66 16.33
N LEU A 150 7.36 4.19 16.01
CA LEU A 150 6.92 4.36 14.62
C LEU A 150 7.96 5.21 13.88
N GLY A 151 8.53 4.65 12.81
CA GLY A 151 9.43 5.34 11.89
C GLY A 151 8.62 5.93 10.73
N GLY A 152 8.78 7.22 10.49
CA GLY A 152 8.15 7.87 9.33
C GLY A 152 9.01 7.64 8.10
N VAL A 153 8.43 6.98 7.09
CA VAL A 153 9.11 6.66 5.83
C VAL A 153 8.21 6.99 4.64
N TYR A 154 8.79 7.62 3.63
CA TYR A 154 8.20 7.67 2.30
C TYR A 154 8.49 6.37 1.56
N LEU A 155 7.43 5.65 1.20
CA LEU A 155 7.53 4.46 0.38
C LEU A 155 7.45 4.85 -1.10
N PRO A 156 8.27 4.23 -1.97
CA PRO A 156 8.21 4.44 -3.40
C PRO A 156 6.97 3.71 -3.96
N PHE A 157 6.24 4.39 -4.83
CA PHE A 157 5.14 3.85 -5.60
C PHE A 157 5.29 4.25 -7.07
N TRP A 158 4.83 3.38 -7.95
CA TRP A 158 4.66 3.63 -9.36
C TRP A 158 3.18 3.84 -9.64
N SER A 159 2.83 5.00 -10.19
CA SER A 159 1.48 5.33 -10.62
C SER A 159 1.41 5.23 -12.12
N TYR A 160 0.53 4.37 -12.66
CA TYR A 160 0.35 4.18 -14.10
C TYR A 160 -0.98 4.72 -14.59
N ASP A 161 -0.93 5.42 -15.71
CA ASP A 161 -2.11 5.69 -16.53
C ASP A 161 -2.00 4.87 -17.82
N ALA A 162 -3.13 4.34 -18.30
CA ALA A 162 -3.16 3.58 -19.54
C ALA A 162 -4.58 3.56 -20.14
N TYR A 163 -4.65 3.65 -21.47
CA TYR A 163 -5.84 3.28 -22.21
C TYR A 163 -5.82 1.79 -22.51
N THR A 164 -6.96 1.13 -22.36
CA THR A 164 -7.11 -0.30 -22.63
C THR A 164 -8.22 -0.56 -23.63
N VAL A 165 -7.97 -1.51 -24.52
CA VAL A 165 -8.97 -2.13 -25.39
C VAL A 165 -8.92 -3.62 -25.12
N SER A 166 -10.01 -4.18 -24.60
CA SER A 166 -10.10 -5.58 -24.19
C SER A 166 -11.16 -6.31 -25.01
N HIS A 167 -10.74 -7.30 -25.79
CA HIS A 167 -11.62 -8.19 -26.51
C HIS A 167 -11.93 -9.42 -25.65
N TYR A 168 -13.21 -9.82 -25.58
CA TYR A 168 -13.63 -10.92 -24.73
C TYR A 168 -14.53 -11.91 -25.47
N THR A 169 -14.50 -13.15 -24.97
CA THR A 169 -15.49 -14.21 -25.24
C THR A 169 -15.95 -14.80 -23.91
N GLY A 170 -17.20 -15.23 -23.86
CA GLY A 170 -17.81 -15.81 -22.68
C GLY A 170 -19.24 -16.25 -22.93
N GLN A 171 -20.00 -16.36 -21.84
CA GLN A 171 -21.39 -16.79 -21.88
C GLN A 171 -22.26 -15.92 -20.98
N ARG A 172 -23.42 -15.56 -21.51
CA ARG A 172 -24.52 -14.92 -20.78
C ARG A 172 -25.46 -15.99 -20.28
N GLY A 173 -25.64 -16.07 -18.97
CA GLY A 173 -26.61 -16.95 -18.34
C GLY A 173 -27.87 -16.19 -17.97
N GLU A 174 -29.01 -16.67 -18.45
CA GLU A 174 -30.33 -16.16 -18.06
C GLU A 174 -31.05 -17.22 -17.22
N HIS A 175 -31.57 -16.79 -16.07
CA HIS A 175 -32.31 -17.66 -15.18
C HIS A 175 -33.73 -17.85 -15.66
N TYR A 176 -34.18 -19.09 -15.60
CA TYR A 176 -35.55 -19.45 -15.86
C TYR A 176 -35.99 -20.53 -14.88
N TRP A 177 -37.29 -20.64 -14.68
CA TRP A 177 -37.88 -21.54 -13.70
C TRP A 177 -38.59 -22.70 -14.40
N GLU A 178 -38.24 -23.92 -14.02
CA GLU A 178 -38.89 -25.15 -14.48
C GLU A 178 -39.54 -25.88 -13.31
N GLU A 179 -40.68 -26.52 -13.56
CA GLU A 179 -41.29 -27.43 -12.59
C GLU A 179 -40.61 -28.80 -12.64
N GLU A 180 -40.01 -29.21 -11.53
CA GLU A 180 -39.44 -30.55 -11.36
C GLU A 180 -40.33 -31.39 -10.45
N ARG A 181 -40.69 -32.59 -10.91
CA ARG A 181 -41.42 -33.58 -10.10
C ARG A 181 -40.43 -34.37 -9.25
N PHE A 182 -40.70 -34.50 -7.97
CA PHE A 182 -39.95 -35.37 -7.07
C PHE A 182 -40.91 -36.18 -6.18
N THR A 183 -40.43 -37.31 -5.66
CA THR A 183 -41.19 -38.14 -4.72
C THR A 183 -40.70 -37.81 -3.30
N ASP A 184 -41.63 -37.42 -2.43
CA ASP A 184 -41.33 -37.15 -1.02
C ASP A 184 -41.08 -38.46 -0.24
N ARG A 185 -40.61 -38.36 1.01
CA ARG A 185 -40.39 -39.49 1.92
C ARG A 185 -41.64 -40.33 2.16
N ASP A 186 -42.82 -39.72 1.99
CA ASP A 186 -44.13 -40.37 2.10
C ASP A 186 -44.61 -41.04 0.80
N GLY A 187 -43.77 -41.08 -0.25
CA GLY A 187 -44.12 -41.69 -1.54
C GLY A 187 -45.04 -40.84 -2.43
N GLN A 188 -45.36 -39.60 -2.01
CA GLN A 188 -46.21 -38.68 -2.77
C GLN A 188 -45.41 -37.90 -3.81
N VAL A 189 -45.92 -37.83 -5.04
CA VAL A 189 -45.33 -37.00 -6.12
C VAL A 189 -45.70 -35.53 -5.87
N ARG A 190 -44.69 -34.68 -5.73
CA ARG A 190 -44.84 -33.23 -5.58
C ARG A 190 -44.04 -32.50 -6.66
N THR A 191 -44.44 -31.27 -6.98
CA THR A 191 -43.69 -30.37 -7.84
C THR A 191 -42.97 -29.31 -7.01
N ARG A 192 -41.77 -28.95 -7.45
CA ARG A 192 -41.04 -27.78 -6.96
C ARG A 192 -40.56 -26.94 -8.13
N GLN A 193 -40.50 -25.63 -7.94
CA GLN A 193 -39.86 -24.72 -8.88
C GLN A 193 -38.34 -24.84 -8.69
N VAL A 194 -37.63 -25.16 -9.77
CA VAL A 194 -36.17 -25.25 -9.80
C VAL A 194 -35.65 -24.19 -10.75
N GLN A 195 -34.74 -23.37 -10.24
CA GLN A 195 -34.03 -22.39 -11.05
C GLN A 195 -33.02 -23.11 -11.94
N ARG A 196 -33.12 -22.90 -13.25
CA ARG A 196 -32.17 -23.34 -14.27
C ARG A 196 -31.52 -22.11 -14.91
N THR A 197 -30.38 -22.32 -15.56
CA THR A 197 -29.67 -21.26 -16.29
C THR A 197 -29.50 -21.69 -17.74
N GLN A 198 -30.03 -20.89 -18.65
CA GLN A 198 -29.78 -21.04 -20.08
C GLN A 198 -28.59 -20.19 -20.47
N TRP A 199 -27.60 -20.79 -21.14
CA TRP A 199 -26.36 -20.12 -21.54
C TRP A 199 -26.38 -19.76 -23.02
N PHE A 200 -26.01 -18.51 -23.32
CA PHE A 200 -25.87 -17.97 -24.66
C PHE A 200 -24.43 -17.48 -24.86
N PRO A 201 -23.80 -17.74 -26.02
CA PRO A 201 -22.47 -17.22 -26.30
C PRO A 201 -22.50 -15.68 -26.33
N ALA A 202 -21.48 -15.07 -25.74
CA ALA A 202 -21.31 -13.62 -25.72
C ALA A 202 -19.86 -13.28 -26.11
N ALA A 203 -19.70 -12.30 -26.98
CA ALA A 203 -18.40 -11.79 -27.36
C ALA A 203 -18.50 -10.29 -27.64
N GLY A 204 -17.41 -9.58 -27.43
CA GLY A 204 -17.40 -8.14 -27.64
C GLY A 204 -16.06 -7.52 -27.28
N SER A 205 -16.11 -6.21 -27.07
CA SER A 205 -14.97 -5.46 -26.57
C SER A 205 -15.41 -4.42 -25.55
N VAL A 206 -14.55 -4.15 -24.58
CA VAL A 206 -14.69 -3.05 -23.64
C VAL A 206 -13.44 -2.18 -23.71
N THR A 207 -13.61 -0.88 -23.54
CA THR A 207 -12.50 0.06 -23.42
C THR A 207 -12.54 0.76 -22.08
N ARG A 208 -11.37 1.12 -21.57
CA ARG A 208 -11.25 1.85 -20.31
C ARG A 208 -9.97 2.66 -20.27
N TRP A 209 -10.09 3.90 -19.79
CA TRP A 209 -8.96 4.71 -19.34
C TRP A 209 -8.75 4.46 -17.85
N PHE A 210 -7.54 4.05 -17.50
CA PHE A 210 -7.11 3.89 -16.11
C PHE A 210 -6.26 5.08 -15.71
N GLU A 211 -6.59 5.67 -14.57
CA GLU A 211 -5.84 6.77 -13.97
C GLU A 211 -5.27 6.33 -12.63
N SER A 212 -4.00 6.63 -12.43
CA SER A 212 -3.28 6.48 -11.18
C SER A 212 -3.38 5.08 -10.56
N VAL A 213 -3.17 4.03 -11.36
CA VAL A 213 -3.06 2.66 -10.85
C VAL A 213 -1.75 2.54 -10.10
N LEU A 214 -1.84 2.52 -8.77
CA LEU A 214 -0.69 2.47 -7.87
C LEU A 214 -0.15 1.05 -7.73
N VAL A 215 1.17 0.93 -7.79
CA VAL A 215 1.92 -0.28 -7.47
C VAL A 215 3.06 0.08 -6.54
N ALA A 216 3.18 -0.63 -5.42
CA ALA A 216 4.25 -0.40 -4.46
C ALA A 216 5.62 -0.76 -5.05
N GLY A 217 6.57 0.15 -4.93
CA GLY A 217 7.96 -0.02 -5.36
C GLY A 217 8.84 -0.75 -4.34
N THR A 218 8.27 -1.50 -3.39
CA THR A 218 8.97 -2.10 -2.25
C THR A 218 8.75 -3.60 -2.19
N ARG A 219 9.78 -4.34 -1.76
CA ARG A 219 9.72 -5.77 -1.44
C ARG A 219 9.85 -6.06 0.06
N ALA A 220 10.09 -5.01 0.86
CA ALA A 220 10.27 -5.13 2.31
C ALA A 220 8.94 -5.25 3.09
N LEU A 221 7.82 -4.99 2.42
CA LEU A 221 6.47 -4.97 2.98
C LEU A 221 5.55 -5.83 2.13
N ASP A 222 4.55 -6.43 2.78
CA ASP A 222 3.52 -7.22 2.11
C ASP A 222 2.60 -6.35 1.23
N ALA A 223 2.42 -6.76 -0.02
CA ALA A 223 1.66 -5.99 -1.01
C ALA A 223 0.17 -5.89 -0.65
N THR A 224 -0.43 -6.96 -0.10
CA THR A 224 -1.84 -6.96 0.29
C THR A 224 -2.10 -5.95 1.40
N ARG A 225 -1.21 -5.85 2.39
CA ARG A 225 -1.30 -4.83 3.44
C ARG A 225 -1.14 -3.41 2.91
N LEU A 226 -0.25 -3.20 1.94
CA LEU A 226 -0.08 -1.88 1.33
C LEU A 226 -1.32 -1.47 0.53
N THR A 227 -1.93 -2.38 -0.23
CA THR A 227 -3.21 -2.14 -0.88
C THR A 227 -4.31 -1.85 0.13
N ALA A 228 -4.32 -2.54 1.28
CA ALA A 228 -5.29 -2.29 2.34
C ALA A 228 -5.12 -0.95 3.07
N LEU A 229 -4.05 -0.18 2.81
CA LEU A 229 -3.91 1.21 3.28
C LEU A 229 -4.66 2.21 2.39
N GLU A 230 -5.09 1.80 1.20
CA GLU A 230 -5.90 2.61 0.29
C GLU A 230 -7.28 2.92 0.93
N PRO A 231 -7.92 4.06 0.62
CA PRO A 231 -7.58 5.01 -0.44
C PRO A 231 -6.48 6.02 -0.07
N TRP A 232 -5.77 6.49 -1.10
CA TRP A 232 -4.86 7.63 -1.01
C TRP A 232 -5.53 8.88 -1.57
N ASP A 233 -5.28 10.05 -0.97
CA ASP A 233 -5.77 11.33 -1.46
C ASP A 233 -4.85 11.92 -2.54
N LEU A 234 -4.67 11.20 -3.65
CA LEU A 234 -3.72 11.53 -4.72
C LEU A 234 -3.91 12.91 -5.35
N ALA A 235 -5.11 13.49 -5.25
CA ALA A 235 -5.36 14.87 -5.66
C ALA A 235 -4.51 15.91 -4.91
N GLN A 236 -3.95 15.53 -3.75
CA GLN A 236 -3.06 16.38 -2.93
C GLN A 236 -1.57 16.18 -3.23
N LEU A 237 -1.22 15.42 -4.27
CA LEU A 237 0.16 15.25 -4.71
C LEU A 237 0.81 16.62 -5.00
N LYS A 238 2.03 16.78 -4.52
CA LYS A 238 2.88 17.93 -4.80
C LYS A 238 4.05 17.50 -5.69
N PRO A 239 4.56 18.39 -6.56
CA PRO A 239 5.86 18.18 -7.16
C PRO A 239 6.88 17.84 -6.08
N TYR A 240 7.79 16.92 -6.40
CA TYR A 240 8.80 16.50 -5.45
C TYR A 240 9.71 17.67 -5.06
N GLU A 241 9.83 17.91 -3.76
CA GLU A 241 10.75 18.88 -3.17
C GLU A 241 11.44 18.19 -1.98
N PRO A 242 12.79 18.19 -1.89
CA PRO A 242 13.51 17.52 -0.81
C PRO A 242 13.10 17.96 0.60
N ALA A 243 12.54 19.16 0.77
CA ALA A 243 12.07 19.67 2.06
C ALA A 243 11.00 18.79 2.70
N TYR A 244 10.20 18.08 1.90
CA TYR A 244 9.20 17.14 2.42
C TYR A 244 9.82 15.90 3.08
N LEU A 245 11.09 15.59 2.78
CA LEU A 245 11.86 14.51 3.41
C LEU A 245 12.58 14.96 4.69
N ALA A 246 12.55 16.26 5.06
CA ALA A 246 13.27 16.74 6.23
C ALA A 246 12.74 16.06 7.51
N GLY A 247 13.57 15.23 8.15
CA GLY A 247 13.18 14.44 9.32
C GLY A 247 12.54 13.08 9.01
N PHE A 248 12.42 12.70 7.75
CA PHE A 248 11.85 11.42 7.29
C PHE A 248 12.85 10.64 6.42
N GLY A 249 12.74 9.31 6.45
CA GLY A 249 13.45 8.47 5.47
C GLY A 249 12.63 8.32 4.19
N ALA A 250 13.29 8.05 3.06
CA ALA A 250 12.66 7.61 1.84
C ALA A 250 13.22 6.23 1.46
N GLN A 251 12.37 5.25 1.23
CA GLN A 251 12.82 3.96 0.76
C GLN A 251 13.22 4.05 -0.73
N ARG A 252 14.37 3.47 -1.07
CA ARG A 252 14.76 3.27 -2.47
C ARG A 252 13.83 2.24 -3.11
N ALA A 253 13.34 2.52 -4.32
CA ALA A 253 12.56 1.57 -5.11
C ALA A 253 13.37 0.28 -5.35
N GLN A 254 12.73 -0.85 -5.08
CA GLN A 254 13.27 -2.21 -5.26
C GLN A 254 12.57 -2.95 -6.41
N VAL A 255 11.43 -2.44 -6.85
CA VAL A 255 10.67 -2.95 -8.00
C VAL A 255 10.86 -1.95 -9.13
N GLU A 256 11.37 -2.42 -10.26
CA GLU A 256 11.61 -1.60 -11.45
C GLU A 256 10.31 -1.29 -12.18
N VAL A 257 10.31 -0.24 -13.01
CA VAL A 257 9.13 0.22 -13.76
C VAL A 257 8.45 -0.91 -14.54
N PRO A 258 9.13 -1.75 -15.33
CA PRO A 258 8.44 -2.79 -16.09
C PRO A 258 7.83 -3.90 -15.24
N GLU A 259 8.52 -4.28 -14.17
CA GLU A 259 7.98 -5.25 -13.21
C GLU A 259 6.74 -4.70 -12.51
N ALA A 260 6.76 -3.43 -12.10
CA ALA A 260 5.62 -2.78 -11.51
C ALA A 260 4.45 -2.63 -12.50
N PHE A 261 4.72 -2.41 -13.79
CA PHE A 261 3.67 -2.31 -14.80
C PHE A 261 2.93 -3.64 -15.00
N GLU A 262 3.61 -4.79 -14.96
CA GLU A 262 2.93 -6.09 -15.01
C GLU A 262 2.01 -6.30 -13.80
N GLN A 263 2.39 -5.81 -12.62
CA GLN A 263 1.49 -5.82 -11.45
C GLN A 263 0.31 -4.85 -11.63
N ALA A 264 0.53 -3.69 -12.28
CA ALA A 264 -0.54 -2.76 -12.60
C ALA A 264 -1.56 -3.38 -13.57
N LYS A 265 -1.09 -4.11 -14.59
CA LYS A 265 -1.95 -4.88 -15.50
C LYS A 265 -2.82 -5.89 -14.78
N ALA A 266 -2.26 -6.60 -13.79
CA ALA A 266 -3.04 -7.54 -12.97
C ALA A 266 -4.18 -6.82 -12.21
N ARG A 267 -3.92 -5.65 -11.62
CA ARG A 267 -4.97 -4.82 -10.98
C ARG A 267 -6.01 -4.31 -11.99
N MET A 268 -5.56 -3.85 -13.16
CA MET A 268 -6.45 -3.41 -14.24
C MET A 268 -7.35 -4.55 -14.73
N ALA A 269 -6.81 -5.78 -14.82
CA ALA A 269 -7.53 -6.96 -15.29
C ALA A 269 -8.74 -7.32 -14.40
N GLU A 270 -8.65 -7.17 -13.08
CA GLU A 270 -9.80 -7.38 -12.18
C GLU A 270 -10.95 -6.43 -12.51
N THR A 271 -10.61 -5.18 -12.82
CA THR A 271 -11.58 -4.15 -13.14
C THR A 271 -12.16 -4.34 -14.54
N ILE A 272 -11.32 -4.68 -15.52
CA ILE A 272 -11.74 -5.07 -16.88
C ILE A 272 -12.69 -6.26 -16.82
N ALA A 273 -12.41 -7.28 -16.00
CA ALA A 273 -13.31 -8.41 -15.83
C ALA A 273 -14.69 -7.96 -15.31
N GLY A 274 -14.75 -6.97 -14.42
CA GLY A 274 -16.00 -6.35 -14.00
C GLY A 274 -16.77 -5.69 -15.16
N ASP A 275 -16.07 -4.96 -16.02
CA ASP A 275 -16.69 -4.32 -17.19
C ASP A 275 -17.15 -5.34 -18.24
N VAL A 276 -16.37 -6.40 -18.46
CA VAL A 276 -16.74 -7.51 -19.34
C VAL A 276 -18.01 -8.19 -18.83
N ARG A 277 -18.11 -8.52 -17.53
CA ARG A 277 -19.35 -9.10 -16.96
C ARG A 277 -20.54 -8.18 -17.18
N ARG A 278 -20.37 -6.87 -16.98
CA ARG A 278 -21.42 -5.88 -17.22
C ARG A 278 -21.83 -5.83 -18.71
N ALA A 279 -20.86 -5.94 -19.61
CA ALA A 279 -21.11 -5.93 -21.06
C ALA A 279 -21.78 -7.22 -21.55
N ILE A 280 -21.45 -8.38 -20.97
CA ILE A 280 -22.13 -9.66 -21.24
C ILE A 280 -23.60 -9.60 -20.81
N GLY A 281 -23.88 -9.00 -19.64
CA GLY A 281 -25.24 -8.88 -19.10
C GLY A 281 -25.85 -10.21 -18.65
N GLY A 282 -27.17 -10.28 -18.51
CA GLY A 282 -27.88 -11.45 -17.95
C GLY A 282 -27.76 -11.54 -16.43
N ASP A 283 -28.22 -12.66 -15.87
CA ASP A 283 -28.27 -12.88 -14.42
C ASP A 283 -26.94 -13.40 -13.88
N VAL A 284 -26.23 -14.23 -14.66
CA VAL A 284 -24.90 -14.75 -14.34
C VAL A 284 -24.02 -14.76 -15.58
N GLN A 285 -22.71 -14.56 -15.41
CA GLN A 285 -21.76 -14.46 -16.51
C GLN A 285 -20.58 -15.41 -16.33
N GLN A 286 -20.13 -16.00 -17.44
CA GLN A 286 -18.86 -16.71 -17.53
C GLN A 286 -17.96 -15.98 -18.52
N ILE A 287 -16.72 -15.76 -18.13
CA ILE A 287 -15.69 -15.18 -19.01
C ILE A 287 -14.75 -16.32 -19.37
N ASP A 288 -14.64 -16.63 -20.66
CA ASP A 288 -13.76 -17.67 -21.15
C ASP A 288 -12.36 -17.10 -21.46
N HIS A 289 -12.32 -15.96 -22.14
CA HIS A 289 -11.07 -15.32 -22.52
C HIS A 289 -11.19 -13.80 -22.57
N VAL A 290 -10.11 -13.11 -22.21
CA VAL A 290 -9.95 -11.67 -22.39
C VAL A 290 -8.53 -11.38 -22.85
N THR A 291 -8.40 -10.67 -23.97
CA THR A 291 -7.12 -10.15 -24.46
C THR A 291 -7.15 -8.63 -24.42
N THR A 292 -6.19 -8.04 -23.71
CA THR A 292 -6.12 -6.60 -23.51
C THR A 292 -4.89 -6.00 -24.19
N ALA A 293 -5.13 -5.03 -25.07
CA ALA A 293 -4.11 -4.14 -25.59
C ALA A 293 -4.02 -2.87 -24.72
N TYR A 294 -2.79 -2.41 -24.46
CA TYR A 294 -2.50 -1.23 -23.66
C TYR A 294 -1.85 -0.16 -24.55
N SER A 295 -2.31 1.09 -24.43
CA SER A 295 -1.75 2.23 -25.16
C SER A 295 -1.77 3.50 -24.30
N ALA A 296 -1.09 4.55 -24.78
CA ALA A 296 -0.95 5.82 -24.05
C ALA A 296 -0.47 5.63 -22.60
N ILE A 297 0.51 4.73 -22.43
CA ILE A 297 1.03 4.35 -21.13
C ILE A 297 1.92 5.46 -20.61
N THR A 298 1.58 5.99 -19.43
CA THR A 298 2.44 6.90 -18.69
C THR A 298 2.70 6.34 -17.30
N PHE A 299 3.79 6.79 -16.68
CA PHE A 299 4.11 6.41 -15.32
C PHE A 299 4.69 7.59 -14.53
N THR A 300 4.44 7.60 -13.22
CA THR A 300 4.99 8.57 -12.29
C THR A 300 5.61 7.84 -11.11
N HIS A 301 6.86 8.17 -10.76
CA HIS A 301 7.44 7.77 -9.48
C HIS A 301 6.89 8.70 -8.39
N VAL A 302 6.18 8.13 -7.42
CA VAL A 302 5.50 8.86 -6.35
C VAL A 302 6.01 8.37 -5.00
N LEU A 303 6.25 9.31 -4.08
CA LEU A 303 6.56 9.01 -2.69
C LEU A 303 5.31 9.15 -1.82
N LEU A 304 4.87 8.05 -1.20
CA LEU A 304 3.70 8.01 -0.33
C LEU A 304 4.11 7.86 1.15
N PRO A 305 3.53 8.65 2.08
CA PRO A 305 4.00 8.73 3.45
C PRO A 305 3.36 7.64 4.31
N VAL A 306 4.19 6.86 5.00
CA VAL A 306 3.74 5.77 5.87
C VAL A 306 4.49 5.79 7.20
N TRP A 307 3.76 5.60 8.29
CA TRP A 307 4.38 5.23 9.56
C TRP A 307 4.55 3.71 9.61
N VAL A 308 5.78 3.26 9.73
CA VAL A 308 6.13 1.84 9.78
C VAL A 308 6.66 1.52 11.17
N SER A 309 6.18 0.44 11.77
CA SER A 309 6.77 -0.17 12.96
C SER A 309 6.87 -1.67 12.77
N ALA A 310 7.91 -2.25 13.32
CA ALA A 310 8.10 -3.68 13.34
C ALA A 310 8.58 -4.10 14.72
N TYR A 311 7.94 -5.13 15.26
CA TYR A 311 8.27 -5.68 16.56
C TYR A 311 8.45 -7.19 16.45
N ARG A 312 9.19 -7.78 17.39
CA ARG A 312 9.44 -9.22 17.44
C ARG A 312 8.66 -9.84 18.57
N PHE A 313 7.96 -10.93 18.28
CA PHE A 313 7.25 -11.73 19.27
C PHE A 313 7.47 -13.22 18.96
N GLU A 314 7.99 -13.98 19.93
CA GLU A 314 8.30 -15.41 19.79
C GLU A 314 9.13 -15.75 18.54
N GLY A 315 10.16 -14.93 18.26
CA GLY A 315 11.05 -15.13 17.11
C GLY A 315 10.49 -14.69 15.76
N LYS A 316 9.21 -14.31 15.68
CA LYS A 316 8.56 -13.79 14.46
C LYS A 316 8.53 -12.27 14.45
N VAL A 317 8.72 -11.68 13.28
CA VAL A 317 8.56 -10.24 13.05
C VAL A 317 7.10 -9.98 12.69
N TYR A 318 6.54 -8.93 13.26
CA TYR A 318 5.21 -8.45 12.96
C TYR A 318 5.30 -6.98 12.57
N GLN A 319 4.63 -6.63 11.47
CA GLN A 319 4.66 -5.26 10.93
C GLN A 319 3.34 -4.53 11.18
N LEU A 320 3.44 -3.24 11.48
CA LEU A 320 2.34 -2.29 11.57
C LEU A 320 2.63 -1.12 10.63
N LEU A 321 1.64 -0.77 9.82
CA LEU A 321 1.65 0.29 8.84
C LEU A 321 0.51 1.24 9.16
N VAL A 322 0.78 2.54 9.10
CA VAL A 322 -0.24 3.57 9.19
C VAL A 322 -0.14 4.47 7.98
N ASN A 323 -1.24 4.60 7.24
CA ASN A 323 -1.35 5.58 6.17
C ASN A 323 -1.21 6.98 6.79
N ALA A 324 -0.15 7.71 6.45
CA ALA A 324 0.12 9.00 7.08
C ALA A 324 -0.69 10.16 6.49
N ARG A 325 -1.74 9.86 5.72
CA ARG A 325 -2.75 10.80 5.24
C ARG A 325 -4.09 10.61 5.94
N THR A 326 -4.52 9.37 6.08
CA THR A 326 -5.85 9.01 6.63
C THR A 326 -5.82 8.52 8.08
N GLY A 327 -4.68 7.98 8.53
CA GLY A 327 -4.56 7.31 9.83
C GLY A 327 -4.99 5.84 9.82
N GLU A 328 -5.35 5.28 8.65
CA GLU A 328 -5.72 3.88 8.50
C GLU A 328 -4.57 2.96 8.94
N VAL A 329 -4.88 1.94 9.75
CA VAL A 329 -3.88 1.04 10.35
C VAL A 329 -4.02 -0.37 9.80
N GLN A 330 -2.96 -0.83 9.13
CA GLN A 330 -2.84 -2.20 8.65
C GLN A 330 -1.68 -2.89 9.33
N GLY A 331 -1.87 -4.12 9.79
CA GLY A 331 -0.77 -4.82 10.42
C GLY A 331 -1.08 -6.22 10.89
N GLU A 332 0.00 -6.89 11.25
CA GLU A 332 -0.03 -8.25 11.76
C GLU A 332 -0.10 -8.26 13.28
N ARG A 333 -0.61 -9.37 13.80
CA ARG A 333 -0.61 -9.65 15.23
C ARG A 333 -0.40 -11.14 15.48
N PRO A 334 0.28 -11.50 16.57
CA PRO A 334 0.21 -12.87 17.09
C PRO A 334 -1.21 -13.17 17.55
N TRP A 335 -1.60 -14.43 17.41
CA TRP A 335 -2.85 -14.95 17.96
C TRP A 335 -2.60 -15.47 19.36
N SER A 336 -3.47 -15.13 20.32
CA SER A 336 -3.44 -15.74 21.65
C SER A 336 -3.96 -17.16 21.55
N VAL A 337 -3.05 -18.14 21.66
CA VAL A 337 -3.37 -19.58 21.65
C VAL A 337 -4.40 -19.92 22.73
N VAL A 338 -4.28 -19.31 23.92
CA VAL A 338 -5.24 -19.51 25.02
C VAL A 338 -6.63 -19.03 24.64
N LYS A 339 -6.75 -17.81 24.10
CA LYS A 339 -8.07 -17.27 23.72
C LYS A 339 -8.66 -18.04 22.53
N LEU A 340 -7.83 -18.45 21.57
CA LEU A 340 -8.26 -19.28 20.45
C LEU A 340 -8.74 -20.65 20.94
N GLY A 341 -8.01 -21.29 21.85
CA GLY A 341 -8.41 -22.56 22.46
C GLY A 341 -9.73 -22.47 23.20
N LEU A 342 -9.97 -21.39 23.95
CA LEU A 342 -11.27 -21.13 24.60
C LEU A 342 -12.42 -20.99 23.59
N VAL A 343 -12.20 -20.30 22.47
CA VAL A 343 -13.21 -20.18 21.41
C VAL A 343 -13.51 -21.54 20.78
N VAL A 344 -12.47 -22.34 20.48
CA VAL A 344 -12.63 -23.68 19.93
C VAL A 344 -13.39 -24.58 20.90
N LEU A 345 -13.04 -24.57 22.19
CA LEU A 345 -13.76 -25.32 23.23
C LEU A 345 -15.23 -24.92 23.32
N LEU A 346 -15.54 -23.61 23.25
CA LEU A 346 -16.91 -23.11 23.26
C LEU A 346 -17.71 -23.60 22.05
N VAL A 347 -17.11 -23.55 20.85
CA VAL A 347 -17.75 -24.04 19.62
C VAL A 347 -18.00 -25.55 19.70
N VAL A 348 -17.03 -26.34 20.17
CA VAL A 348 -17.18 -27.79 20.35
C VAL A 348 -18.30 -28.09 21.36
N ALA A 349 -18.33 -27.40 22.50
CA ALA A 349 -19.39 -27.56 23.49
C ALA A 349 -20.77 -27.21 22.93
N LEU A 350 -20.88 -26.16 22.10
CA LEU A 350 -22.12 -25.76 21.45
C LEU A 350 -22.61 -26.83 20.45
N VAL A 351 -21.70 -27.36 19.62
CA VAL A 351 -22.01 -28.44 18.67
C VAL A 351 -22.48 -29.70 19.39
N LEU A 352 -21.79 -30.09 20.48
CA LEU A 352 -22.19 -31.24 21.29
C LEU A 352 -23.56 -31.02 21.95
N LEU A 353 -23.84 -29.82 22.46
CA LEU A 353 -25.15 -29.47 23.03
C LEU A 353 -26.25 -29.59 21.98
N ILE A 354 -26.04 -29.06 20.77
CA ILE A 354 -26.99 -29.17 19.66
C ILE A 354 -27.21 -30.64 19.28
N ALA A 355 -26.15 -31.44 19.23
CA ALA A 355 -26.23 -32.87 18.90
C ALA A 355 -26.95 -33.71 19.98
N VAL A 356 -27.06 -33.22 21.21
CA VAL A 356 -27.83 -33.87 22.29
C VAL A 356 -29.29 -33.41 22.31
N LEU A 357 -29.56 -32.19 21.81
CA LEU A 357 -30.91 -31.61 21.76
C LEU A 357 -31.69 -31.98 20.49
N VAL A 358 -30.99 -32.39 19.42
CA VAL A 358 -31.54 -32.96 18.17
C VAL A 358 -31.54 -34.48 18.26
#